data_AF-A0A3R9CMJ8-F1
#
_entry.id   AF-A0A3R9CMJ8-F1
#
_cell.length_a   1.000
_cell.length_b   1.000
_cell.length_c   1.000
_cell.angle_alpha   90.00
_cell.angle_beta   90.00
_cell.angle_gamma   90.00
#
_symmetry.space_group_name_H-M   'P 1'
#
loop_
_entity.id
_entity.type
_entity.pdbx_description
1 polymer ?
#
loop_
_entity_poly.entity_id
_entity_poly.type
_entity_poly.pdbx_seq_one_letter_code
_entity_poly.pdbx_strand_id
1 'polypeptide(L)'
;MLTRIVNRLERRKREKFEAWMRARSQSSKTAGADDVRWLLPIVKELVRSSGIEDDADLRHSAQELLLTQLPKEAWMLAPGLEKRAEPVRSTWTYQNEVMKWDIAETDLVLDVGSGGYPFQRANHLADKFPEETTHRVEPMVLDGRTFFEVDIERLPFEDGAYDFVFCSHVMEHLDNPGQAMRELSRVGKRGYLEVPTRLSDVMFNFTRLQDHHRWHSIRLGNTLCLIEWNESERRELGNEFFEALQSAYTNPFQDFFERNRDLFFTSFHWERQIDFLVIGKNGEILDSSSGIGK
;
A
#
# COMPACT_ATOMS: atom_id res chain seq x y z
N MET A 1 -46.74 -10.94 18.06
CA MET A 1 -46.37 -10.66 19.47
C MET A 1 -44.90 -10.28 19.60
N LEU A 2 -43.96 -10.99 18.97
CA LEU A 2 -42.53 -10.63 18.91
C LEU A 2 -42.23 -9.24 18.29
N THR A 3 -42.84 -8.89 17.17
CA THR A 3 -42.62 -7.59 16.49
C THR A 3 -42.95 -6.38 17.38
N ARG A 4 -43.97 -6.51 18.25
CA ARG A 4 -44.32 -5.45 19.22
C ARG A 4 -43.33 -5.35 20.37
N ILE A 5 -42.64 -6.44 20.72
CA ILE A 5 -41.62 -6.46 21.77
C ILE A 5 -40.31 -5.88 21.22
N VAL A 6 -39.92 -6.25 20.00
CA VAL A 6 -38.76 -5.69 19.28
C VAL A 6 -38.91 -4.18 19.10
N ASN A 7 -40.04 -3.71 18.55
CA ASN A 7 -40.27 -2.27 18.37
C ASN A 7 -40.28 -1.49 19.69
N ARG A 8 -40.68 -2.12 20.80
CA ARG A 8 -40.69 -1.49 22.13
C ARG A 8 -39.29 -1.45 22.76
N LEU A 9 -38.44 -2.42 22.45
CA LEU A 9 -37.02 -2.43 22.84
C LEU A 9 -36.22 -1.40 22.04
N GLU A 10 -36.46 -1.28 20.74
CA GLU A 10 -35.82 -0.26 19.89
C GLU A 10 -36.23 1.15 20.27
N ARG A 11 -37.52 1.38 20.54
CA ARG A 11 -38.00 2.68 21.01
C ARG A 11 -37.37 3.08 22.34
N ARG A 12 -37.21 2.15 23.28
CA ARG A 12 -36.53 2.40 24.56
C ARG A 12 -35.04 2.68 24.39
N LYS A 13 -34.37 2.02 23.44
CA LYS A 13 -32.96 2.31 23.11
C LYS A 13 -32.82 3.72 22.53
N ARG A 14 -33.70 4.11 21.59
CA ARG A 14 -33.74 5.44 20.98
C ARG A 14 -34.08 6.54 22.00
N GLU A 15 -35.08 6.34 22.85
CA GLU A 15 -35.46 7.27 23.93
C GLU A 15 -34.33 7.49 24.95
N LYS A 16 -33.62 6.42 25.33
CA LYS A 16 -32.44 6.53 26.21
C LYS A 16 -31.29 7.29 25.56
N PHE A 17 -31.04 7.03 24.28
CA PHE A 17 -30.01 7.71 23.50
C PHE A 17 -30.31 9.21 23.36
N GLU A 18 -31.55 9.57 23.02
CA GLU A 18 -31.97 10.98 22.89
C GLU A 18 -31.97 11.75 24.22
N ALA A 19 -32.41 11.12 25.32
CA ALA A 19 -32.39 11.73 26.65
C ALA A 19 -30.95 11.99 27.12
N TRP A 20 -30.05 11.07 26.81
CA TRP A 20 -28.63 11.17 27.13
C TRP A 20 -27.93 12.27 26.29
N MET A 21 -28.24 12.38 25.00
CA MET A 21 -27.75 13.46 24.13
C MET A 21 -28.15 14.87 24.62
N ARG A 22 -29.40 15.02 25.10
CA ARG A 22 -29.88 16.30 25.66
C ARG A 22 -29.19 16.70 26.95
N ALA A 23 -28.79 15.74 27.79
CA ALA A 23 -28.10 16.02 29.04
C ALA A 23 -26.68 16.56 28.81
N ARG A 24 -26.05 16.24 27.67
CA ARG A 24 -24.66 16.59 27.37
C ARG A 24 -24.49 17.84 26.50
N SER A 25 -25.48 18.17 25.65
CA SER A 25 -25.49 19.45 24.91
C SER A 25 -25.53 20.67 25.83
N GLN A 26 -25.96 20.49 27.08
CA GLN A 26 -25.96 21.53 28.11
C GLN A 26 -24.59 21.75 28.79
N SER A 27 -23.57 20.90 28.55
CA SER A 27 -22.32 20.92 29.32
C SER A 27 -21.03 21.25 28.56
N SER A 28 -21.06 21.60 27.27
CA SER A 28 -19.82 21.76 26.48
C SER A 28 -19.48 23.22 26.14
N LYS A 29 -18.45 23.77 26.82
CA LYS A 29 -17.76 25.02 26.42
C LYS A 29 -16.28 24.81 26.06
N THR A 30 -15.82 23.57 25.93
CA THR A 30 -14.43 23.24 25.58
C THR A 30 -14.41 21.91 24.84
N ALA A 31 -14.76 21.92 23.55
CA ALA A 31 -14.85 20.72 22.73
C ALA A 31 -13.58 20.55 21.88
N GLY A 32 -12.73 19.59 22.26
CA GLY A 32 -11.59 19.14 21.47
C GLY A 32 -11.37 17.65 21.71
N ALA A 33 -11.17 16.88 20.63
CA ALA A 33 -10.78 15.45 20.50
C ALA A 33 -11.48 14.38 21.37
N ASP A 34 -11.70 14.63 22.65
CA ASP A 34 -12.37 13.75 23.61
C ASP A 34 -13.87 13.56 23.30
N ASP A 35 -14.48 14.47 22.53
CA ASP A 35 -15.92 14.43 22.19
C ASP A 35 -16.31 13.38 21.15
N VAL A 36 -15.36 12.71 20.49
CA VAL A 36 -15.66 11.66 19.50
C VAL A 36 -15.21 10.28 19.95
N ARG A 37 -14.11 10.17 20.70
CA ARG A 37 -13.59 8.86 21.17
C ARG A 37 -14.60 8.08 22.02
N TRP A 38 -15.43 8.77 22.80
CA TRP A 38 -16.45 8.11 23.63
C TRP A 38 -17.61 7.51 22.80
N LEU A 39 -17.82 7.96 21.56
CA LEU A 39 -18.83 7.38 20.66
C LEU A 39 -18.42 6.02 20.12
N LEU A 40 -17.12 5.77 19.99
CA LEU A 40 -16.59 4.59 19.30
C LEU A 40 -17.07 3.26 19.93
N PRO A 41 -17.06 3.06 21.27
CA PRO A 41 -17.60 1.86 21.88
C PRO A 41 -19.12 1.70 21.68
N ILE A 42 -19.86 2.81 21.62
CA ILE A 42 -21.33 2.80 21.44
C ILE A 42 -21.68 2.42 20.02
N VAL A 43 -21.00 3.01 19.03
CA VAL A 43 -21.16 2.65 17.61
C VAL A 43 -20.78 1.18 17.41
N LYS A 44 -19.66 0.72 17.98
CA LYS A 44 -19.24 -0.69 17.92
C LYS A 44 -20.28 -1.64 18.54
N GLU A 45 -20.83 -1.31 19.71
CA GLU A 45 -21.87 -2.14 20.34
C GLU A 45 -23.19 -2.10 19.57
N LEU A 46 -23.56 -0.96 18.98
CA LEU A 46 -24.74 -0.86 18.12
C LEU A 46 -24.60 -1.76 16.89
N VAL A 47 -23.47 -1.70 16.19
CA VAL A 47 -23.14 -2.58 15.04
C VAL A 47 -23.11 -4.05 15.47
N ARG A 48 -22.52 -4.37 16.63
CA ARG A 48 -22.51 -5.74 17.16
C ARG A 48 -23.93 -6.24 17.50
N SER A 49 -24.79 -5.35 17.99
CA SER A 49 -26.14 -5.69 18.46
C SER A 49 -27.19 -5.77 17.35
N SER A 50 -26.94 -5.18 16.17
CA SER A 50 -27.82 -5.32 15.00
C SER A 50 -27.73 -6.72 14.38
N GLY A 51 -26.65 -7.45 14.63
CA GLY A 51 -26.39 -8.77 14.02
C GLY A 51 -26.14 -8.70 12.50
N ILE A 52 -26.06 -7.48 11.95
CA ILE A 52 -25.85 -7.17 10.54
C ILE A 52 -24.73 -6.13 10.50
N GLU A 53 -23.53 -6.56 10.11
CA GLU A 53 -22.34 -5.68 10.01
C GLU A 53 -22.50 -4.58 8.94
N ASP A 54 -23.50 -4.73 8.06
CA ASP A 54 -23.72 -3.93 6.87
C ASP A 54 -25.11 -3.28 6.83
N ASP A 55 -25.58 -2.76 7.96
CA ASP A 55 -26.84 -2.03 8.04
C ASP A 55 -26.64 -0.56 7.60
N ALA A 56 -27.22 -0.21 6.45
CA ALA A 56 -27.11 1.11 5.84
C ALA A 56 -27.72 2.23 6.70
N ASP A 57 -28.86 1.98 7.35
CA ASP A 57 -29.54 2.97 8.20
C ASP A 57 -28.74 3.24 9.48
N LEU A 58 -28.14 2.19 10.05
CA LEU A 58 -27.26 2.31 11.20
C LEU A 58 -25.99 3.09 10.84
N ARG A 59 -25.37 2.81 9.69
CA ARG A 59 -24.18 3.51 9.22
C ARG A 59 -24.47 4.99 8.94
N HIS A 60 -25.59 5.28 8.28
CA HIS A 60 -26.05 6.64 8.06
C HIS A 60 -26.23 7.39 9.38
N SER A 61 -26.95 6.79 10.34
CA SER A 61 -27.17 7.38 11.67
C SER A 61 -25.85 7.61 12.44
N ALA A 62 -24.90 6.69 12.33
CA ALA A 62 -23.58 6.82 12.96
C ALA A 62 -22.75 7.94 12.32
N GLN A 63 -22.80 8.08 10.99
CA GLN A 63 -22.12 9.15 10.28
C GLN A 63 -22.73 10.52 10.60
N GLU A 64 -24.06 10.66 10.60
CA GLU A 64 -24.73 11.90 10.99
C GLU A 64 -24.32 12.31 12.41
N LEU A 65 -24.36 11.38 13.35
CA LEU A 65 -23.93 11.62 14.72
C LEU A 65 -22.46 12.10 14.76
N LEU A 66 -21.56 11.43 14.05
CA LEU A 66 -20.15 11.84 13.95
C LEU A 66 -20.01 13.26 13.40
N LEU A 67 -20.69 13.58 12.30
CA LEU A 67 -20.62 14.89 11.65
C LEU A 67 -21.17 16.02 12.55
N THR A 68 -22.17 15.75 13.40
CA THR A 68 -22.66 16.74 14.38
C THR A 68 -21.66 17.08 15.46
N GLN A 69 -20.70 16.19 15.73
CA GLN A 69 -19.64 16.41 16.73
C GLN A 69 -18.36 16.99 16.13
N LEU A 70 -18.24 17.00 14.80
CA LEU A 70 -17.05 17.48 14.10
C LEU A 70 -17.26 18.89 13.53
N PRO A 71 -16.23 19.75 13.57
CA PRO A 71 -16.26 21.01 12.83
C PRO A 71 -16.35 20.72 11.32
N LYS A 72 -16.95 21.64 10.56
CA LYS A 72 -17.26 21.43 9.12
C LYS A 72 -16.01 21.10 8.30
N GLU A 73 -14.87 21.63 8.69
CA GLU A 73 -13.58 21.41 8.05
C GLU A 73 -13.11 19.95 8.16
N ALA A 74 -13.53 19.23 9.21
CA ALA A 74 -13.17 17.83 9.43
C ALA A 74 -14.15 16.85 8.76
N TRP A 75 -15.23 17.33 8.15
CA TRP A 75 -16.24 16.45 7.53
C TRP A 75 -15.66 15.61 6.39
N MET A 76 -14.65 16.11 5.69
CA MET A 76 -13.95 15.35 4.65
C MET A 76 -13.20 14.12 5.17
N LEU A 77 -12.97 14.02 6.49
CA LEU A 77 -12.34 12.85 7.10
C LEU A 77 -13.37 11.78 7.48
N ALA A 78 -14.66 12.08 7.42
CA ALA A 78 -15.71 11.10 7.68
C ALA A 78 -15.84 10.15 6.46
N PRO A 79 -15.78 8.81 6.66
CA PRO A 79 -16.00 7.85 5.57
C PRO A 79 -17.35 8.05 4.91
N GLY A 80 -17.43 7.80 3.60
CA GLY A 80 -18.68 7.82 2.83
C GLY A 80 -19.64 6.71 3.24
N LEU A 81 -20.90 6.87 2.83
CA LEU A 81 -21.95 5.87 3.01
C LEU A 81 -22.04 4.89 1.84
N GLU A 82 -21.53 5.30 0.68
CA GLU A 82 -21.54 4.51 -0.53
C GLU A 82 -20.45 3.46 -0.47
N LYS A 83 -20.81 2.23 -0.83
CA LYS A 83 -19.81 1.21 -1.10
C LYS A 83 -19.14 1.51 -2.42
N ARG A 84 -17.83 1.27 -2.47
CA ARG A 84 -17.08 1.37 -3.71
C ARG A 84 -17.54 0.23 -4.63
N ALA A 85 -17.80 0.54 -5.91
CA ALA A 85 -18.22 -0.46 -6.88
C ALA A 85 -17.12 -1.51 -7.14
N GLU A 86 -15.87 -1.06 -7.10
CA GLU A 86 -14.65 -1.86 -7.22
C GLU A 86 -13.68 -1.48 -6.11
N PRO A 87 -12.85 -2.40 -5.60
CA PRO A 87 -11.80 -2.07 -4.64
C PRO A 87 -10.79 -1.08 -5.24
N VAL A 88 -10.01 -0.43 -4.39
CA VAL A 88 -8.84 0.35 -4.86
C VAL A 88 -7.97 -0.56 -5.72
N ARG A 89 -7.56 -0.06 -6.89
CA ARG A 89 -6.72 -0.86 -7.79
C ARG A 89 -5.44 -1.29 -7.09
N SER A 90 -5.19 -2.59 -7.10
CA SER A 90 -3.92 -3.15 -6.64
C SER A 90 -2.77 -2.63 -7.50
N THR A 91 -1.55 -2.72 -6.98
CA THR A 91 -0.35 -2.41 -7.76
C THR A 91 -0.28 -3.24 -9.03
N TRP A 92 -0.54 -4.55 -8.94
CA TRP A 92 -0.54 -5.44 -10.10
C TRP A 92 -1.58 -5.03 -11.15
N THR A 93 -2.83 -4.75 -10.75
CA THR A 93 -3.87 -4.31 -11.70
C THR A 93 -3.48 -2.99 -12.36
N TYR A 94 -2.94 -2.04 -11.59
CA TYR A 94 -2.48 -0.77 -12.14
C TYR A 94 -1.37 -0.96 -13.18
N GLN A 95 -0.36 -1.76 -12.86
CA GLN A 95 0.78 -2.04 -13.74
C GLN A 95 0.38 -2.77 -15.02
N ASN A 96 -0.62 -3.66 -14.97
CA ASN A 96 -1.01 -4.47 -16.13
C ASN A 96 -2.12 -3.82 -16.98
N GLU A 97 -3.04 -3.09 -16.37
CA GLU A 97 -4.25 -2.59 -17.07
C GLU A 97 -4.25 -1.07 -17.31
N VAL A 98 -3.45 -0.31 -16.55
CA VAL A 98 -3.46 1.16 -16.62
C VAL A 98 -2.15 1.71 -17.19
N MET A 99 -1.00 1.20 -16.73
CA MET A 99 0.29 1.65 -17.23
C MET A 99 0.44 1.30 -18.71
N LYS A 100 1.08 2.22 -19.45
CA LYS A 100 1.42 2.02 -20.86
C LYS A 100 2.88 1.65 -20.96
N TRP A 101 3.14 0.51 -21.58
CA TRP A 101 4.49 -0.03 -21.72
C TRP A 101 4.98 0.15 -23.15
N ASP A 102 6.22 0.62 -23.30
CA ASP A 102 6.94 0.61 -24.57
C ASP A 102 7.63 -0.74 -24.77
N ILE A 103 6.80 -1.78 -24.95
CA ILE A 103 7.20 -3.17 -25.14
C ILE A 103 6.50 -3.70 -26.39
N ALA A 104 7.26 -3.94 -27.44
CA ALA A 104 6.78 -4.56 -28.67
C ALA A 104 6.42 -6.02 -28.45
N GLU A 105 5.53 -6.59 -29.27
CA GLU A 105 5.13 -8.01 -29.16
C GLU A 105 6.32 -8.98 -29.32
N THR A 106 7.33 -8.58 -30.09
CA THR A 106 8.54 -9.37 -30.35
C THR A 106 9.58 -9.28 -29.24
N ASP A 107 9.44 -8.36 -28.29
CA ASP A 107 10.40 -8.22 -27.20
C ASP A 107 10.37 -9.45 -26.29
N LEU A 108 11.57 -9.94 -25.95
CA LEU A 108 11.72 -10.93 -24.90
C LEU A 108 11.77 -10.25 -23.53
N VAL A 109 10.78 -10.54 -22.69
CA VAL A 109 10.56 -9.87 -21.41
C VAL A 109 10.81 -10.81 -20.22
N LEU A 110 11.66 -10.37 -19.30
CA LEU A 110 11.89 -11.03 -18.01
C LEU A 110 11.16 -10.28 -16.89
N ASP A 111 10.43 -11.00 -16.06
CA ASP A 111 9.92 -10.50 -14.78
C ASP A 111 10.73 -11.10 -13.63
N VAL A 112 11.47 -10.26 -12.91
CA VAL A 112 12.33 -10.66 -11.80
C VAL A 112 11.67 -10.30 -10.46
N GLY A 113 11.47 -11.31 -9.62
CA GLY A 113 10.63 -11.23 -8.42
C GLY A 113 9.15 -11.44 -8.71
N SER A 114 8.84 -12.29 -9.70
CA SER A 114 7.48 -12.50 -10.23
C SER A 114 6.44 -12.92 -9.18
N GLY A 115 6.84 -13.64 -8.13
CA GLY A 115 5.99 -13.97 -6.98
C GLY A 115 4.59 -14.50 -7.32
N GLY A 116 3.60 -14.09 -6.52
CA GLY A 116 2.19 -14.45 -6.73
C GLY A 116 1.45 -13.59 -7.74
N TYR A 117 2.11 -12.57 -8.28
CA TYR A 117 1.51 -11.55 -9.15
C TYR A 117 2.43 -11.24 -10.34
N PRO A 118 2.71 -12.23 -11.20
CA PRO A 118 3.65 -12.04 -12.29
C PRO A 118 3.15 -11.00 -13.28
N PHE A 119 4.05 -10.18 -13.82
CA PHE A 119 3.76 -9.19 -14.85
C PHE A 119 3.21 -9.89 -16.10
N GLN A 120 2.02 -9.50 -16.56
CA GLN A 120 1.29 -10.23 -17.62
C GLN A 120 2.07 -10.27 -18.93
N ARG A 121 2.78 -9.19 -19.27
CA ARG A 121 3.55 -9.12 -20.51
C ARG A 121 4.84 -9.95 -20.45
N ALA A 122 5.27 -10.46 -19.30
CA ALA A 122 6.51 -11.22 -19.20
C ALA A 122 6.45 -12.55 -19.98
N ASN A 123 7.53 -12.86 -20.71
CA ASN A 123 7.72 -14.15 -21.36
C ASN A 123 8.31 -15.17 -20.38
N HIS A 124 9.28 -14.72 -19.58
CA HIS A 124 9.96 -15.53 -18.58
C HIS A 124 9.77 -14.91 -17.19
N LEU A 125 9.64 -15.79 -16.21
CA LEU A 125 9.48 -15.47 -14.80
C LEU A 125 10.76 -15.87 -14.05
N ALA A 126 11.19 -15.04 -13.12
CA ALA A 126 12.33 -15.30 -12.25
C ALA A 126 11.98 -14.92 -10.82
N ASP A 127 12.38 -15.76 -9.86
CA ASP A 127 12.27 -15.47 -8.43
C ASP A 127 13.31 -16.28 -7.65
N LYS A 128 13.75 -15.79 -6.49
CA LYS A 128 14.75 -16.47 -5.66
C LYS A 128 14.15 -17.59 -4.82
N PHE A 129 12.87 -17.45 -4.45
CA PHE A 129 12.22 -18.36 -3.52
C PHE A 129 10.95 -18.89 -4.18
N PRO A 130 10.89 -20.17 -4.57
CA PRO A 130 9.65 -20.75 -5.10
C PRO A 130 8.60 -21.02 -3.99
N GLU A 131 9.02 -21.01 -2.72
CA GLU A 131 8.20 -21.30 -1.54
C GLU A 131 7.69 -20.02 -0.84
N GLU A 132 6.85 -20.14 0.21
CA GLU A 132 6.42 -18.98 1.00
C GLU A 132 7.61 -18.26 1.68
N THR A 133 7.56 -16.93 1.77
CA THR A 133 8.59 -16.12 2.45
C THR A 133 7.95 -15.14 3.43
N THR A 134 8.75 -14.55 4.32
CA THR A 134 8.30 -13.47 5.20
C THR A 134 7.83 -12.21 4.47
N HIS A 135 8.16 -12.08 3.18
CA HIS A 135 7.89 -10.90 2.35
C HIS A 135 6.79 -11.13 1.31
N ARG A 136 6.30 -12.37 1.18
CA ARG A 136 5.28 -12.75 0.21
C ARG A 136 4.19 -13.55 0.89
N VAL A 137 2.96 -13.02 0.89
CA VAL A 137 1.79 -13.67 1.48
C VAL A 137 1.14 -14.64 0.48
N GLU A 138 1.24 -14.33 -0.81
CA GLU A 138 0.59 -15.07 -1.87
C GLU A 138 1.43 -16.25 -2.38
N PRO A 139 0.79 -17.36 -2.77
CA PRO A 139 1.50 -18.46 -3.40
C PRO A 139 2.09 -18.03 -4.74
N MET A 140 3.25 -18.60 -5.08
CA MET A 140 3.90 -18.42 -6.38
C MET A 140 2.95 -18.79 -7.53
N VAL A 141 2.91 -17.98 -8.59
CA VAL A 141 2.12 -18.28 -9.79
C VAL A 141 3.01 -18.85 -10.88
N LEU A 142 2.77 -20.11 -11.24
CA LEU A 142 3.42 -20.82 -12.34
C LEU A 142 2.37 -21.15 -13.41
N ASP A 143 2.13 -20.21 -14.32
CA ASP A 143 1.02 -20.26 -15.30
C ASP A 143 1.42 -20.82 -16.68
N GLY A 144 2.48 -21.63 -16.73
CA GLY A 144 2.99 -22.27 -17.94
C GLY A 144 4.07 -21.48 -18.67
N ARG A 145 4.35 -20.25 -18.26
CA ARG A 145 5.55 -19.50 -18.68
C ARG A 145 6.81 -20.15 -18.11
N THR A 146 7.95 -19.95 -18.79
CA THR A 146 9.24 -20.45 -18.30
C THR A 146 9.61 -19.75 -17.01
N PHE A 147 9.90 -20.52 -15.97
CA PHE A 147 10.29 -20.04 -14.64
C PHE A 147 11.75 -20.37 -14.34
N PHE A 148 12.46 -19.43 -13.74
CA PHE A 148 13.84 -19.57 -13.29
C PHE A 148 13.95 -19.28 -11.80
N GLU A 149 14.46 -20.23 -11.02
CA GLU A 149 14.83 -19.99 -9.62
C GLU A 149 16.22 -19.35 -9.56
N VAL A 150 16.27 -18.04 -9.32
CA VAL A 150 17.51 -17.26 -9.46
C VAL A 150 17.62 -16.14 -8.42
N ASP A 151 18.86 -15.81 -8.05
CA ASP A 151 19.16 -14.63 -7.26
C ASP A 151 19.32 -13.41 -8.19
N ILE A 152 18.56 -12.36 -7.96
CA ILE A 152 18.64 -11.11 -8.73
C ILE A 152 20.01 -10.44 -8.64
N GLU A 153 20.78 -10.70 -7.58
CA GLU A 153 22.14 -10.19 -7.43
C GLU A 153 23.15 -10.95 -8.32
N ARG A 154 22.76 -12.10 -8.91
CA ARG A 154 23.58 -12.96 -9.77
C ARG A 154 22.72 -13.73 -10.78
N LEU A 155 22.26 -13.05 -11.83
CA LEU A 155 21.39 -13.63 -12.83
C LEU A 155 22.17 -14.53 -13.80
N PRO A 156 21.76 -15.80 -14.02
CA PRO A 156 22.47 -16.75 -14.88
C PRO A 156 22.14 -16.56 -16.38
N PHE A 157 21.98 -15.31 -16.82
CA PHE A 157 21.65 -14.96 -18.20
C PHE A 157 22.82 -14.21 -18.85
N GLU A 158 22.95 -14.31 -20.17
CA GLU A 158 23.95 -13.56 -20.93
C GLU A 158 23.66 -12.06 -20.94
N ASP A 159 24.68 -11.27 -21.27
CA ASP A 159 24.55 -9.81 -21.41
C ASP A 159 23.56 -9.47 -22.54
N GLY A 160 22.60 -8.61 -22.24
CA GLY A 160 21.56 -8.19 -23.18
C GLY A 160 20.62 -9.30 -23.65
N ALA A 161 20.53 -10.42 -22.90
CA ALA A 161 19.66 -11.56 -23.22
C ALA A 161 18.17 -11.18 -23.30
N TYR A 162 17.74 -10.12 -22.63
CA TYR A 162 16.36 -9.66 -22.61
C TYR A 162 16.22 -8.26 -23.21
N ASP A 163 15.14 -8.05 -23.96
CA ASP A 163 14.82 -6.74 -24.50
C ASP A 163 14.26 -5.83 -23.40
N PHE A 164 13.46 -6.38 -22.49
CA PHE A 164 12.89 -5.64 -21.37
C PHE A 164 12.97 -6.46 -20.07
N VAL A 165 13.32 -5.80 -18.96
CA VAL A 165 13.29 -6.39 -17.63
C VAL A 165 12.35 -5.61 -16.73
N PHE A 166 11.36 -6.31 -16.17
CA PHE A 166 10.42 -5.80 -15.19
C PHE A 166 10.84 -6.30 -13.81
N CYS A 167 10.86 -5.42 -12.81
CA CYS A 167 11.06 -5.82 -11.42
C CYS A 167 10.35 -4.82 -10.50
N SER A 168 9.42 -5.31 -9.70
CA SER A 168 8.55 -4.47 -8.86
C SER A 168 8.49 -5.05 -7.46
N HIS A 169 8.67 -4.20 -6.45
CA HIS A 169 8.58 -4.59 -5.04
C HIS A 169 9.58 -5.67 -4.60
N VAL A 170 10.82 -5.55 -5.07
CA VAL A 170 11.93 -6.47 -4.73
C VAL A 170 13.11 -5.72 -4.11
N MET A 171 13.49 -4.56 -4.66
CA MET A 171 14.71 -3.85 -4.28
C MET A 171 14.76 -3.52 -2.79
N GLU A 172 13.60 -3.20 -2.20
CA GLU A 172 13.44 -2.86 -0.79
C GLU A 172 13.87 -3.97 0.16
N HIS A 173 13.92 -5.21 -0.30
CA HIS A 173 14.26 -6.39 0.51
C HIS A 173 15.71 -6.88 0.33
N LEU A 174 16.46 -6.31 -0.61
CA LEU A 174 17.76 -6.86 -1.01
C LEU A 174 18.89 -6.53 -0.04
N ASP A 175 19.90 -7.39 -0.02
CA ASP A 175 21.11 -7.15 0.75
C ASP A 175 22.07 -6.21 0.00
N ASN A 176 22.21 -6.42 -1.31
CA ASN A 176 23.09 -5.63 -2.18
C ASN A 176 22.32 -5.10 -3.40
N PRO A 177 21.40 -4.13 -3.23
CA PRO A 177 20.58 -3.63 -4.33
C PRO A 177 21.42 -2.99 -5.46
N GLY A 178 22.60 -2.43 -5.14
CA GLY A 178 23.54 -1.94 -6.15
C GLY A 178 24.06 -3.05 -7.09
N GLN A 179 24.28 -4.25 -6.58
CA GLN A 179 24.66 -5.41 -7.40
C GLN A 179 23.47 -5.89 -8.24
N ALA A 180 22.28 -5.98 -7.66
CA ALA A 180 21.06 -6.32 -8.40
C ALA A 180 20.80 -5.36 -9.57
N MET A 181 20.89 -4.04 -9.36
CA MET A 181 20.70 -3.06 -10.43
C MET A 181 21.74 -3.19 -11.55
N ARG A 182 22.98 -3.60 -11.23
CA ARG A 182 23.99 -3.91 -12.25
C ARG A 182 23.64 -5.16 -13.04
N GLU A 183 23.17 -6.23 -12.38
CA GLU A 183 22.73 -7.44 -13.07
C GLU A 183 21.51 -7.20 -13.96
N LEU A 184 20.51 -6.44 -13.49
CA LEU A 184 19.35 -6.06 -14.29
C LEU A 184 19.77 -5.27 -15.54
N SER A 185 20.68 -4.30 -15.37
CA SER A 185 21.26 -3.54 -16.50
C SER A 185 22.08 -4.43 -17.44
N ARG A 186 22.76 -5.44 -16.91
CA ARG A 186 23.59 -6.36 -17.70
C ARG A 186 22.73 -7.26 -18.57
N VAL A 187 21.70 -7.89 -18.01
CA VAL A 187 20.86 -8.86 -18.74
C VAL A 187 19.80 -8.21 -19.63
N GLY A 188 19.39 -6.97 -19.33
CA GLY A 188 18.33 -6.26 -20.02
C GLY A 188 18.82 -5.06 -20.84
N LYS A 189 18.25 -4.84 -22.02
CA LYS A 189 18.54 -3.63 -22.82
C LYS A 189 17.88 -2.36 -22.25
N ARG A 190 16.71 -2.53 -21.63
CA ARG A 190 15.92 -1.51 -20.94
C ARG A 190 15.01 -2.18 -19.92
N GLY A 191 14.33 -1.40 -19.09
CA GLY A 191 13.43 -1.99 -18.12
C GLY A 191 12.70 -1.02 -17.22
N TYR A 192 12.09 -1.58 -16.20
CA TYR A 192 11.29 -0.88 -15.20
C TYR A 192 11.58 -1.41 -13.80
N LEU A 193 11.72 -0.47 -12.88
CA LEU A 193 11.76 -0.70 -11.45
C LEU A 193 10.61 0.02 -10.76
N GLU A 194 9.96 -0.65 -9.81
CA GLU A 194 9.07 0.00 -8.86
C GLU A 194 9.47 -0.37 -7.44
N VAL A 195 9.66 0.65 -6.61
CA VAL A 195 10.10 0.48 -5.22
C VAL A 195 9.24 1.39 -4.32
N PRO A 196 8.80 0.94 -3.14
CA PRO A 196 8.12 1.79 -2.17
C PRO A 196 8.93 3.03 -1.83
N THR A 197 8.26 4.17 -1.76
CA THR A 197 8.81 5.39 -1.18
C THR A 197 8.72 5.34 0.34
N ARG A 198 9.41 6.28 0.99
CA ARG A 198 9.25 6.49 2.43
C ARG A 198 7.80 6.79 2.82
N LEU A 199 7.04 7.47 1.95
CA LEU A 199 5.63 7.80 2.20
C LEU A 199 4.78 6.53 2.28
N SER A 200 5.00 5.56 1.38
CA SER A 200 4.26 4.29 1.38
C SER A 200 4.43 3.55 2.70
N ASP A 201 5.67 3.33 3.13
CA ASP A 201 5.96 2.58 4.36
C ASP A 201 5.41 3.26 5.61
N VAL A 202 5.47 4.59 5.66
CA VAL A 202 4.94 5.39 6.76
C VAL A 202 3.40 5.33 6.78
N MET A 203 2.76 5.57 5.63
CA MET A 203 1.30 5.65 5.55
C MET A 203 0.65 4.29 5.74
N PHE A 204 1.23 3.23 5.18
CA PHE A 204 0.73 1.86 5.34
C PHE A 204 1.33 1.15 6.56
N ASN A 205 2.10 1.89 7.37
CA ASN A 205 2.62 1.45 8.66
C ASN A 205 3.46 0.17 8.57
N PHE A 206 4.15 -0.01 7.45
CA PHE A 206 5.18 -1.04 7.30
C PHE A 206 6.39 -0.75 8.19
N THR A 207 6.54 0.49 8.67
CA THR A 207 7.56 0.88 9.66
C THR A 207 7.45 0.14 11.00
N ARG A 208 6.29 -0.46 11.31
CA ARG A 208 6.12 -1.30 12.51
C ARG A 208 6.74 -2.68 12.37
N LEU A 209 6.90 -3.16 11.13
CA LEU A 209 7.42 -4.49 10.84
C LEU A 209 8.94 -4.45 10.92
N GLN A 210 9.50 -5.24 11.83
CA GLN A 210 10.94 -5.46 11.87
C GLN A 210 11.34 -6.26 10.63
N ASP A 211 12.49 -5.89 10.06
CA ASP A 211 13.13 -6.59 8.93
C ASP A 211 12.28 -6.71 7.65
N HIS A 212 11.25 -5.89 7.45
CA HIS A 212 10.40 -5.96 6.24
C HIS A 212 11.03 -5.27 5.02
N HIS A 213 10.95 -3.95 4.91
CA HIS A 213 11.65 -3.16 3.89
C HIS A 213 12.94 -2.64 4.47
N ARG A 214 14.10 -3.07 3.98
CA ARG A 214 15.41 -2.51 4.35
C ARG A 214 15.62 -1.13 3.72
N TRP A 215 15.17 -0.96 2.47
CA TRP A 215 15.35 0.27 1.70
C TRP A 215 14.02 0.94 1.41
N HIS A 216 14.01 2.28 1.41
CA HIS A 216 12.98 3.07 0.76
C HIS A 216 13.58 3.87 -0.40
N SER A 217 12.75 4.27 -1.36
CA SER A 217 13.23 4.88 -2.60
C SER A 217 12.84 6.35 -2.77
N ILE A 218 13.62 7.04 -3.59
CA ILE A 218 13.27 8.32 -4.22
C ILE A 218 13.97 8.42 -5.57
N ARG A 219 13.33 9.04 -6.56
CA ARG A 219 13.95 9.35 -7.86
C ARG A 219 14.45 10.79 -7.88
N LEU A 220 15.74 10.97 -8.18
CA LEU A 220 16.37 12.26 -8.38
C LEU A 220 16.80 12.41 -9.84
N GLY A 221 15.97 13.08 -10.65
CA GLY A 221 16.20 13.19 -12.09
C GLY A 221 16.16 11.81 -12.76
N ASN A 222 17.29 11.37 -13.32
CA ASN A 222 17.43 10.02 -13.91
C ASN A 222 18.12 9.02 -12.98
N THR A 223 18.26 9.32 -11.70
CA THR A 223 18.92 8.46 -10.73
C THR A 223 17.91 7.88 -9.74
N LEU A 224 17.93 6.56 -9.55
CA LEU A 224 17.21 5.88 -8.48
C LEU A 224 18.05 5.91 -7.20
N CYS A 225 17.53 6.52 -6.15
CA CYS A 225 18.16 6.52 -4.84
C CYS A 225 17.45 5.54 -3.92
N LEU A 226 18.21 4.61 -3.33
CA LEU A 226 17.76 3.70 -2.28
C LEU A 226 18.41 4.12 -0.98
N ILE A 227 17.60 4.32 0.05
CA ILE A 227 18.03 4.82 1.36
C ILE A 227 17.67 3.78 2.40
N GLU A 228 18.65 3.34 3.17
CA GLU A 228 18.45 2.37 4.24
C GLU A 228 17.65 3.00 5.38
N TRP A 229 16.64 2.28 5.85
CA TRP A 229 15.86 2.70 7.00
C TRP A 229 16.71 2.74 8.27
N ASN A 230 16.61 3.85 9.02
CA ASN A 230 17.20 3.94 10.34
C ASN A 230 16.27 3.32 11.39
N GLU A 231 16.81 2.53 12.32
CA GLU A 231 16.01 1.86 13.35
C GLU A 231 15.26 2.84 14.26
N SER A 232 15.77 4.06 14.45
CA SER A 232 15.09 5.10 15.21
C SER A 232 13.82 5.65 14.53
N GLU A 233 13.69 5.42 13.22
CA GLU A 233 12.54 5.84 12.42
C GLU A 233 11.46 4.74 12.35
N ARG A 234 11.81 3.49 12.71
CA ARG A 234 10.89 2.36 12.76
C ARG A 234 10.07 2.37 14.03
N ARG A 235 8.78 2.67 13.90
CA ARG A 235 7.82 2.68 14.99
C ARG A 235 6.41 2.42 14.46
N GLU A 236 5.54 2.01 15.38
CA GLU A 236 4.10 1.91 15.16
C GLU A 236 3.51 3.31 15.01
N LEU A 237 2.89 3.58 13.86
CA LEU A 237 2.31 4.87 13.50
C LEU A 237 0.79 4.84 13.36
N GLY A 238 0.16 3.67 13.52
CA GLY A 238 -1.26 3.44 13.29
C GLY A 238 -1.56 2.93 11.87
N ASN A 239 -2.59 2.08 11.74
CA ASN A 239 -2.99 1.46 10.48
C ASN A 239 -4.14 2.20 9.77
N GLU A 240 -4.52 3.41 10.21
CA GLU A 240 -5.75 4.08 9.79
C GLU A 240 -5.79 4.32 8.28
N PHE A 241 -4.66 4.66 7.65
CA PHE A 241 -4.60 4.85 6.20
C PHE A 241 -4.65 3.53 5.44
N PHE A 242 -4.01 2.48 5.95
CA PHE A 242 -4.10 1.14 5.36
C PHE A 242 -5.55 0.62 5.45
N GLU A 243 -6.20 0.76 6.60
CA GLU A 243 -7.61 0.42 6.80
C GLU A 243 -8.53 1.27 5.91
N ALA A 244 -8.26 2.57 5.78
CA ALA A 244 -9.01 3.45 4.87
C ALA A 244 -8.85 3.00 3.40
N LEU A 245 -7.65 2.61 2.99
CA LEU A 245 -7.39 2.10 1.64
C LEU A 245 -8.20 0.82 1.37
N GLN A 246 -8.20 -0.11 2.34
CA GLN A 246 -8.88 -1.41 2.26
C GLN A 246 -10.38 -1.34 2.55
N SER A 247 -10.93 -0.16 2.85
CA SER A 247 -12.34 -0.01 3.18
C SER A 247 -13.25 -0.35 2.01
N ALA A 248 -14.32 -1.10 2.27
CA ALA A 248 -15.40 -1.32 1.32
C ALA A 248 -16.20 -0.04 1.00
N TYR A 249 -16.03 1.00 1.79
CA TYR A 249 -16.75 2.28 1.68
C TYR A 249 -15.84 3.37 1.14
N THR A 250 -16.42 4.23 0.30
CA THR A 250 -15.70 5.32 -0.33
C THR A 250 -15.12 6.27 0.71
N ASN A 251 -13.89 6.71 0.51
CA ASN A 251 -13.29 7.76 1.31
C ASN A 251 -12.24 8.54 0.49
N PRO A 252 -11.95 9.80 0.86
CA PRO A 252 -11.05 10.63 0.07
C PRO A 252 -9.60 10.12 -0.02
N PHE A 253 -9.16 9.30 0.94
CA PHE A 253 -7.81 8.74 0.91
C PHE A 253 -7.62 7.73 -0.22
N GLN A 254 -8.63 6.93 -0.53
CA GLN A 254 -8.61 6.02 -1.68
C GLN A 254 -8.39 6.78 -3.00
N ASP A 255 -9.15 7.85 -3.21
CA ASP A 255 -9.04 8.68 -4.42
C ASP A 255 -7.72 9.45 -4.47
N PHE A 256 -7.22 9.90 -3.31
CA PHE A 256 -5.91 10.52 -3.19
C PHE A 256 -4.81 9.53 -3.60
N PHE A 257 -4.83 8.31 -3.05
CA PHE A 257 -3.85 7.28 -3.39
C PHE A 257 -3.88 6.94 -4.88
N GLU A 258 -5.05 6.67 -5.45
CA GLU A 258 -5.15 6.28 -6.87
C GLU A 258 -4.68 7.36 -7.84
N ARG A 259 -4.90 8.64 -7.51
CA ARG A 259 -4.49 9.78 -8.35
C ARG A 259 -3.03 10.16 -8.18
N ASN A 260 -2.37 9.70 -7.12
CA ASN A 260 -1.02 10.12 -6.75
C ASN A 260 -0.13 8.91 -6.42
N ARG A 261 -0.28 7.80 -7.15
CA ARG A 261 0.49 6.56 -6.89
C ARG A 261 2.00 6.77 -6.97
N ASP A 262 2.45 7.72 -7.77
CA ASP A 262 3.84 8.16 -7.90
C ASP A 262 4.42 8.74 -6.61
N LEU A 263 3.59 9.23 -5.69
CA LEU A 263 4.03 9.63 -4.36
C LEU A 263 4.28 8.43 -3.43
N PHE A 264 3.63 7.29 -3.70
CA PHE A 264 3.74 6.08 -2.89
C PHE A 264 4.82 5.14 -3.42
N PHE A 265 4.98 5.07 -4.74
CA PHE A 265 5.92 4.16 -5.40
C PHE A 265 6.81 4.93 -6.36
N THR A 266 8.12 4.73 -6.25
CA THR A 266 9.08 5.25 -7.21
C THR A 266 9.05 4.38 -8.46
N SER A 267 8.37 4.85 -9.50
CA SER A 267 8.40 4.27 -10.85
C SER A 267 9.65 4.75 -11.60
N PHE A 268 10.50 3.82 -12.03
CA PHE A 268 11.79 4.12 -12.65
C PHE A 268 12.03 3.30 -13.91
N HIS A 269 11.86 3.95 -15.07
CA HIS A 269 12.23 3.40 -16.36
C HIS A 269 13.69 3.69 -16.66
N TRP A 270 14.38 2.72 -17.26
CA TRP A 270 15.79 2.83 -17.60
C TRP A 270 16.09 2.23 -18.97
N GLU A 271 17.14 2.73 -19.60
CA GLU A 271 17.67 2.23 -20.87
C GLU A 271 19.19 2.09 -20.77
N ARG A 272 19.72 0.96 -21.24
CA ARG A 272 21.15 0.55 -21.20
C ARG A 272 21.74 0.36 -19.81
N GLN A 273 21.49 1.29 -18.88
CA GLN A 273 21.98 1.22 -17.52
C GLN A 273 21.01 1.88 -16.55
N ILE A 274 21.03 1.39 -15.31
CA ILE A 274 20.38 2.04 -14.17
C ILE A 274 21.39 2.98 -13.50
N ASP A 275 21.10 4.28 -13.51
CA ASP A 275 21.84 5.22 -12.68
C ASP A 275 21.29 5.15 -11.25
N PHE A 276 22.16 4.88 -10.27
CA PHE A 276 21.71 4.69 -8.89
C PHE A 276 22.66 5.23 -7.84
N LEU A 277 22.10 5.43 -6.65
CA LEU A 277 22.79 5.73 -5.42
C LEU A 277 22.20 4.91 -4.26
N VAL A 278 23.04 4.18 -3.54
CA VAL A 278 22.65 3.46 -2.32
C VAL A 278 23.22 4.21 -1.13
N ILE A 279 22.34 4.65 -0.22
CA ILE A 279 22.68 5.48 0.94
C ILE A 279 22.39 4.67 2.20
N GLY A 280 23.39 4.55 3.07
CA GLY A 280 23.26 3.88 4.36
C GLY A 280 22.47 4.71 5.36
N LYS A 281 22.04 4.07 6.44
CA LYS A 281 21.18 4.69 7.45
C LYS A 281 21.79 5.88 8.21
N ASN A 282 23.09 6.14 8.07
CA ASN A 282 23.78 7.30 8.62
C ASN A 282 24.11 8.37 7.56
N GLY A 283 23.59 8.22 6.34
CA GLY A 283 23.76 9.16 5.23
C GLY A 283 25.05 8.97 4.41
N GLU A 284 25.82 7.93 4.70
CA GLU A 284 26.98 7.53 3.90
C GLU A 284 26.56 6.94 2.56
N ILE A 285 27.34 7.17 1.51
CA ILE A 285 27.14 6.50 0.23
C ILE A 285 27.75 5.10 0.34
N LEU A 286 26.93 4.07 0.23
CA LEU A 286 27.35 2.67 0.26
C LEU A 286 27.75 2.15 -1.12
N ASP A 287 27.05 2.60 -2.17
CA ASP A 287 27.32 2.20 -3.54
C ASP A 287 26.73 3.20 -4.55
N SER A 288 27.26 3.23 -5.78
CA SER A 288 26.69 4.03 -6.87
C SER A 288 27.05 3.46 -8.26
N SER A 289 26.27 3.86 -9.27
CA SER A 289 26.57 3.53 -10.67
C SER A 289 27.78 4.30 -11.22
N SER A 290 28.09 5.47 -10.67
CA SER A 290 29.20 6.34 -11.10
C SER A 290 30.53 6.03 -10.38
N GLY A 291 30.52 5.16 -9.37
CA GLY A 291 31.69 4.85 -8.54
C GLY A 291 31.99 5.89 -7.46
N ILE A 292 31.13 6.91 -7.27
CA ILE A 292 31.19 7.82 -6.12
C ILE A 292 30.92 7.03 -4.84
N GLY A 293 31.77 7.20 -3.82
CA GLY A 293 31.65 6.52 -2.51
C GLY A 293 32.45 5.21 -2.39
N LYS A 294 33.21 4.82 -3.42
CA LYS A 294 34.30 3.83 -3.30
C LYS A 294 35.61 4.48 -2.87
#